data_AF-A0A1G0E0W0-F1
#
_entry.id   AF-A0A1G0E0W0-F1
#
_cell.length_a   1.000
_cell.length_b   1.000
_cell.length_c   1.000
_cell.angle_alpha   90.00
_cell.angle_beta   90.00
_cell.angle_gamma   90.00
#
_symmetry.space_group_name_H-M   'P 1'
#
loop_
_entity.id
_entity.type
_entity.pdbx_description
1 polymer ?
#
loop_
_entity_poly.entity_id
_entity_poly.type
_entity_poly.pdbx_seq_one_letter_code
_entity_poly.pdbx_strand_id
1 'polypeptide(L)'
;MKDKITAIVVESVEELNATLDNEVDTTFAEKALLYGGNGMLDSIALVSLIVIVEEKIQDELGVDIILANEKAMSQRHSPFLTIGTLSNYIKTLVEKEPHD
;
A
#
# COMPACT_ATOMS: atom_id res chain seq x y z
N MET A 1 -0.26 -7.59 -14.05
CA MET A 1 -1.17 -6.83 -13.14
C MET A 1 -0.51 -6.57 -11.79
N LYS A 2 0.04 -7.60 -11.12
CA LYS A 2 0.80 -7.40 -9.87
C LYS A 2 1.94 -6.38 -10.02
N ASP A 3 2.74 -6.47 -11.08
CA ASP A 3 3.86 -5.54 -11.30
C ASP A 3 3.43 -4.07 -11.41
N LYS A 4 2.28 -3.80 -12.06
CA LYS A 4 1.72 -2.45 -12.15
C LYS A 4 1.27 -1.95 -10.77
N ILE A 5 0.61 -2.80 -9.98
CA ILE A 5 0.19 -2.48 -8.61
C ILE A 5 1.42 -2.22 -7.73
N THR A 6 2.45 -3.06 -7.82
CA THR A 6 3.71 -2.86 -7.07
C THR A 6 4.34 -1.52 -7.44
N ALA A 7 4.36 -1.15 -8.72
CA ALA A 7 4.88 0.14 -9.16
C ALA A 7 4.09 1.31 -8.55
N ILE A 8 2.75 1.24 -8.56
CA ILE A 8 1.89 2.26 -7.93
C ILE A 8 2.18 2.38 -6.43
N VAL A 9 2.33 1.25 -5.73
CA VAL A 9 2.64 1.26 -4.29
C VAL A 9 4.03 1.85 -4.04
N VAL A 10 5.05 1.51 -4.84
CA VAL A 10 6.39 2.09 -4.72
C VAL A 10 6.34 3.60 -4.94
N GLU A 11 5.68 4.07 -6.00
CA GLU A 11 5.54 5.50 -6.28
C GLU A 11 4.82 6.23 -5.13
N SER A 12 3.78 5.61 -4.56
CA SER A 12 3.05 6.16 -3.41
C SER A 12 3.94 6.28 -2.16
N VAL A 13 4.82 5.29 -1.95
CA VAL A 13 5.79 5.31 -0.85
C VAL A 13 6.87 6.36 -1.09
N GLU A 14 7.36 6.51 -2.31
CA GLU A 14 8.33 7.55 -2.67
C GLU A 14 7.75 8.95 -2.53
N GLU A 15 6.49 9.15 -2.90
CA GLU A 15 5.75 10.39 -2.68
C GLU A 15 5.60 10.70 -1.18
N LEU A 16 5.27 9.68 -0.38
CA LEU A 16 5.19 9.83 1.07
C LEU A 16 6.56 10.11 1.70
N ASN A 17 7.63 9.47 1.23
CA ASN A 17 8.99 9.65 1.72
C ASN A 17 9.44 11.11 1.66
N ALA A 18 8.99 11.88 0.66
CA ALA A 18 9.28 13.31 0.58
C ALA A 18 8.74 14.14 1.77
N THR A 19 7.83 13.56 2.57
CA THR A 19 7.21 14.17 3.75
C THR A 19 7.64 13.51 5.06
N LEU A 20 8.38 12.39 5.02
CA LEU A 20 8.82 11.66 6.20
C LEU A 20 10.22 12.09 6.64
N ASP A 21 10.45 12.15 7.94
CA ASP A 21 11.80 12.31 8.50
C ASP A 21 12.68 11.06 8.28
N ASN A 22 12.06 9.87 8.20
CA ASN A 22 12.73 8.61 7.92
C ASN A 22 12.11 7.94 6.70
N GLU A 23 12.90 7.84 5.63
CA GLU A 23 12.45 7.27 4.37
C GLU A 23 12.34 5.74 4.44
N VAL A 24 11.29 5.20 3.84
CA VAL A 24 11.17 3.78 3.55
C VAL A 24 12.13 3.44 2.40
N ASP A 25 13.05 2.50 2.61
CA ASP A 25 13.88 1.96 1.54
C ASP A 25 13.06 1.07 0.59
N THR A 26 12.78 1.59 -0.60
CA THR A 26 12.02 0.91 -1.65
C THR A 26 12.89 0.06 -2.59
N THR A 27 14.22 0.03 -2.40
CA THR A 27 15.17 -0.71 -3.27
C THR A 27 14.79 -2.18 -3.44
N PHE A 28 14.30 -2.81 -2.37
CA PHE A 28 13.74 -4.15 -2.38
C PHE A 28 12.24 -4.13 -2.13
N ALA A 29 11.48 -3.52 -3.05
CA ALA A 29 10.04 -3.33 -2.95
C ALA A 29 9.32 -4.50 -2.25
N GLU A 30 9.37 -5.73 -2.77
CA GLU A 30 8.62 -6.86 -2.16
C GLU A 30 8.88 -7.10 -0.66
N LYS A 31 10.08 -6.79 -0.15
CA LYS A 31 10.50 -6.98 1.25
C LYS A 31 10.58 -5.70 2.06
N ALA A 32 10.39 -4.53 1.44
CA ALA A 32 10.42 -3.23 2.10
C ALA A 32 9.35 -3.19 3.18
N LEU A 33 9.77 -2.98 4.44
CA LEU A 33 8.87 -2.97 5.60
C LEU A 33 8.19 -1.61 5.70
N LEU A 34 6.86 -1.61 5.65
CA LEU A 34 6.05 -0.41 5.74
C LEU A 34 5.58 -0.21 7.18
N TYR A 35 4.94 -1.22 7.78
CA TYR A 35 4.28 -1.11 9.08
C TYR A 35 4.66 -2.24 10.05
N GLY A 36 4.46 -2.00 11.35
CA GLY A 36 4.71 -2.96 12.43
C GLY A 36 6.02 -2.68 13.20
N GLY A 37 6.47 -3.62 14.02
CA GLY A 37 7.56 -3.40 14.99
C GLY A 37 8.93 -3.00 14.41
N ASN A 38 9.13 -3.18 13.10
CA ASN A 38 10.31 -2.71 12.36
C ASN A 38 9.94 -1.90 11.10
N GLY A 39 8.66 -1.52 10.95
CA GLY A 39 8.20 -0.68 9.83
C GLY A 39 8.54 0.78 10.07
N MET A 40 8.74 1.54 9.00
CA MET A 40 9.08 2.98 9.11
C MET A 40 7.85 3.87 9.24
N LEU A 41 6.66 3.36 8.89
CA LEU A 41 5.43 4.14 8.93
C LEU A 41 4.74 3.98 10.28
N ASP A 42 4.47 5.12 10.92
CA ASP A 42 3.52 5.19 12.04
C ASP A 42 2.08 5.14 11.53
N SER A 43 1.11 5.01 12.44
CA SER A 43 -0.31 4.88 12.07
C SER A 43 -0.83 6.03 11.19
N ILE A 44 -0.36 7.27 11.39
CA ILE A 44 -0.76 8.42 10.57
C ILE A 44 -0.17 8.31 9.16
N ALA A 45 1.14 8.05 9.07
CA ALA A 45 1.83 7.90 7.79
C ALA A 45 1.27 6.72 6.98
N LEU A 46 0.86 5.64 7.65
CA LEU A 46 0.18 4.52 7.01
C LEU A 46 -1.19 4.90 6.43
N VAL A 47 -1.98 5.69 7.15
CA VAL A 47 -3.26 6.20 6.63
C VAL A 47 -3.02 7.10 5.42
N SER A 48 -2.01 7.97 5.46
CA SER A 48 -1.62 8.77 4.30
C SER A 48 -1.22 7.92 3.10
N LEU A 49 -0.40 6.88 3.30
CA LEU A 49 -0.04 5.94 2.24
C LEU A 49 -1.27 5.30 1.61
N ILE A 50 -2.23 4.88 2.44
CA ILE A 50 -3.45 4.23 1.96
C ILE A 50 -4.24 5.14 1.04
N VAL A 51 -4.46 6.39 1.44
CA VAL A 51 -5.20 7.37 0.62
C VAL A 51 -4.50 7.56 -0.72
N ILE A 52 -3.18 7.79 -0.73
CA ILE A 52 -2.40 7.96 -1.96
C ILE A 52 -2.53 6.73 -2.87
N VAL A 53 -2.46 5.53 -2.32
CA VAL A 53 -2.58 4.28 -3.09
C VAL A 53 -3.99 4.12 -3.67
N GLU A 54 -5.04 4.39 -2.89
CA GLU A 54 -6.43 4.32 -3.36
C GLU A 54 -6.66 5.30 -4.52
N GLU A 55 -6.20 6.55 -4.37
CA GLU A 55 -6.28 7.59 -5.42
C GLU A 55 -5.54 7.16 -6.69
N LYS A 56 -4.28 6.73 -6.57
CA LYS A 56 -3.51 6.28 -7.74
C LYS A 56 -4.09 5.04 -8.39
N ILE A 57 -4.66 4.10 -7.63
CA ILE A 57 -5.32 2.91 -8.21
C ILE A 57 -6.56 3.32 -9.00
N GLN A 58 -7.37 4.25 -8.47
CA GLN A 58 -8.49 4.80 -9.21
C GLN A 58 -8.03 5.52 -10.48
N ASP A 59 -7.00 6.37 -10.40
CA ASP A 59 -6.50 7.13 -11.56
C ASP A 59 -5.88 6.23 -12.63
N GLU A 60 -5.08 5.23 -12.23
CA GLU A 60 -4.30 4.38 -13.14
C GLU A 60 -5.03 3.14 -13.65
N LEU A 61 -6.00 2.62 -12.88
CA LEU A 61 -6.74 1.41 -13.19
C LEU A 61 -8.24 1.65 -13.39
N GLY A 62 -8.77 2.81 -12.98
CA GLY A 62 -10.21 3.09 -13.04
C GLY A 62 -11.03 2.25 -12.07
N VAL A 63 -10.41 1.79 -10.98
CA VAL A 63 -11.05 0.92 -9.97
C VAL A 63 -11.01 1.64 -8.63
N ASP A 64 -12.17 1.84 -8.02
CA ASP A 64 -12.26 2.30 -6.63
C ASP A 64 -12.03 1.11 -5.70
N ILE A 65 -11.12 1.24 -4.74
CA ILE A 65 -10.87 0.19 -3.74
C ILE A 65 -10.83 0.81 -2.35
N ILE A 66 -11.23 0.02 -1.36
CA ILE A 66 -11.13 0.40 0.05
C ILE A 66 -10.09 -0.49 0.75
N LEU A 67 -8.91 0.06 1.00
CA LEU A 67 -7.82 -0.57 1.75
C LEU A 67 -8.00 -0.38 3.25
N ALA A 68 -8.55 0.74 3.69
CA ALA A 68 -8.75 1.09 5.10
C ALA A 68 -9.86 0.25 5.79
N ASN A 69 -9.69 -1.07 5.82
CA ASN A 69 -10.57 -1.98 6.55
C ASN A 69 -9.98 -2.27 7.93
N GLU A 70 -10.74 -2.04 9.01
CA GLU A 70 -10.33 -2.29 10.41
C GLU A 70 -9.77 -3.70 10.61
N LYS A 71 -10.27 -4.68 9.84
CA LYS A 71 -9.77 -6.06 9.86
C LYS A 71 -8.38 -6.20 9.25
N ALA A 72 -8.02 -5.43 8.22
CA ALA A 72 -6.69 -5.49 7.61
C ALA A 72 -5.62 -4.92 8.55
N MET A 73 -5.96 -3.85 9.28
CA MET A 73 -5.04 -3.17 10.22
C MET A 73 -4.70 -3.99 11.47
N SER A 74 -5.63 -4.81 11.96
CA SER A 74 -5.52 -5.51 13.25
C SER A 74 -4.99 -6.95 13.15
N GLN A 75 -4.74 -7.46 11.95
CA GLN A 75 -4.32 -8.85 11.75
C GLN A 75 -2.82 -9.04 12.01
N ARG A 76 -2.45 -10.18 12.64
CA ARG A 76 -1.04 -10.63 12.77
C ARG A 76 -0.33 -10.75 11.41
N HIS A 77 -1.09 -10.95 10.34
CA HIS A 77 -0.65 -10.92 8.94
C HIS A 77 -1.29 -9.71 8.24
N SER A 78 -1.02 -8.51 8.75
CA SER A 78 -1.51 -7.28 8.14
C SER A 78 -0.98 -7.18 6.70
N PRO A 79 -1.82 -6.83 5.70
CA PRO A 79 -1.35 -6.62 4.33
C PRO A 79 -0.40 -5.42 4.24
N PHE A 80 -0.39 -4.54 5.25
CA PHE A 80 0.44 -3.34 5.30
C PHE A 80 1.87 -3.59 5.83
N LEU A 81 2.28 -4.84 6.06
CA LEU A 81 3.62 -5.14 6.58
C LEU A 81 4.72 -4.82 5.58
N THR A 82 4.57 -5.23 4.32
CA THR A 82 5.51 -4.91 3.24
C THR A 82 4.79 -4.43 1.99
N ILE A 83 5.53 -3.76 1.09
CA ILE A 83 4.99 -3.42 -0.24
C ILE A 83 4.53 -4.69 -0.98
N GLY A 84 5.23 -5.82 -0.83
CA GLY A 84 4.83 -7.09 -1.44
C GLY A 84 3.50 -7.63 -0.93
N THR A 85 3.27 -7.60 0.39
CA THR A 85 1.99 -8.03 0.97
C THR A 85 0.86 -7.07 0.60
N LEU A 86 1.15 -5.77 0.55
CA LEU A 86 0.18 -4.74 0.19
C LEU A 86 -0.24 -4.88 -1.27
N SER A 87 0.73 -5.07 -2.17
CA SER A 87 0.49 -5.25 -3.60
C SER A 87 -0.36 -6.49 -3.90
N ASN A 88 -0.10 -7.60 -3.19
CA ASN A 88 -0.93 -8.80 -3.29
C ASN A 88 -2.36 -8.58 -2.78
N TYR A 89 -2.52 -7.80 -1.71
CA TYR A 89 -3.82 -7.48 -1.15
C TYR A 89 -4.63 -6.60 -2.10
N ILE A 90 -4.05 -5.50 -2.60
CA ILE A 90 -4.65 -4.63 -3.61
C ILE A 90 -5.07 -5.43 -4.84
N LYS A 91 -4.19 -6.31 -5.35
CA LYS A 91 -4.51 -7.20 -6.47
C LYS A 91 -5.79 -8.01 -6.20
N THR A 92 -5.92 -8.55 -5.00
CA THR A 92 -7.10 -9.34 -4.62
C THR A 92 -8.36 -8.49 -4.55
N LEU A 93 -8.27 -7.21 -4.15
CA LEU A 93 -9.40 -6.29 -4.13
C LEU A 93 -9.83 -5.91 -5.55
N VAL A 94 -8.87 -5.51 -6.38
CA VAL A 94 -9.10 -5.15 -7.80
C VAL A 94 -9.69 -6.33 -8.58
N GLU A 95 -9.28 -7.56 -8.30
CA GLU A 95 -9.86 -8.76 -8.93
C GLU A 95 -11.25 -9.15 -8.39
N LYS A 96 -11.65 -8.62 -7.23
CA LYS A 96 -12.92 -8.96 -6.57
C LYS A 96 -14.05 -7.97 -6.83
N GLU A 97 -13.72 -6.71 -7.11
CA GLU A 97 -14.69 -5.70 -7.53
C GLU A 97 -15.17 -6.04 -8.95
N PRO A 98 -16.42 -6.48 -9.16
CA PRO A 98 -16.96 -6.56 -10.51
C PRO A 98 -17.13 -5.13 -11.02
N HIS A 99 -16.49 -4.82 -12.15
CA HIS A 99 -16.87 -3.66 -12.96
C HIS A 99 -18.36 -3.82 -13.33
N ASP A 100 -19.24 -3.02 -12.73
CA ASP A 100 -20.62 -2.84 -13.18
C ASP A 100 -20.66 -1.87 -14.37
#